data_AF-A0A6H1PBY3-F1
#
_entry.id   AF-A0A6H1PBY3-F1
#
_cell.length_a   1.000
_cell.length_b   1.000
_cell.length_c   1.000
_cell.angle_alpha   90.00
_cell.angle_beta   90.00
_cell.angle_gamma   90.00
#
_symmetry.space_group_name_H-M   'P 1'
#
loop_
_entity.id
_entity.type
_entity.pdbx_description
1 polymer ?
#
loop_
_entity_poly.entity_id
_entity_poly.type
_entity_poly.pdbx_seq_one_letter_code
_entity_poly.pdbx_strand_id
1 'polypeptide(L)'
;MKNNLVTRLNRIEGQIRGIKGLIEKDTYCDDVINQISATQSALNSVAKILLEGHLKSCVVERIQEGDFEVLDEVLVTIQKLMKK
;
A
#
# COMPACT_ATOMS: atom_id res chain seq x y z
N MET A 1 10.23 0.37 -12.04
CA MET A 1 9.24 0.66 -10.97
C MET A 1 8.06 -0.32 -10.99
N LYS A 2 7.31 -0.45 -12.10
CA LYS A 2 6.15 -1.37 -12.21
C LYS A 2 6.46 -2.84 -11.83
N ASN A 3 7.55 -3.41 -12.33
CA ASN A 3 7.94 -4.79 -12.02
C ASN A 3 8.25 -5.02 -10.53
N ASN A 4 8.73 -4.02 -9.80
CA ASN A 4 9.01 -4.15 -8.36
C ASN A 4 7.72 -4.19 -7.53
N LEU A 5 6.70 -3.42 -7.93
CA LEU A 5 5.40 -3.40 -7.25
C LEU A 5 4.66 -4.73 -7.43
N VAL A 6 4.66 -5.29 -8.65
CA VAL A 6 4.06 -6.60 -8.92
C VAL A 6 4.70 -7.69 -8.06
N THR A 7 6.04 -7.73 -7.97
CA THR A 7 6.73 -8.70 -7.11
C THR A 7 6.37 -8.54 -5.63
N ARG A 8 6.16 -7.32 -5.13
CA ARG A 8 5.70 -7.08 -3.76
C ARG A 8 4.26 -7.55 -3.56
N LEU A 9 3.38 -7.28 -4.52
CA LEU A 9 1.99 -7.76 -4.49
C LEU A 9 1.92 -9.29 -4.50
N ASN A 10 2.74 -9.97 -5.30
CA ASN A 10 2.81 -11.44 -5.31
C ASN A 10 3.23 -12.01 -3.93
N ARG A 11 4.11 -11.31 -3.20
CA ARG A 11 4.47 -11.69 -1.83
C ARG A 11 3.30 -11.50 -0.86
N ILE A 12 2.59 -10.37 -0.98
CA ILE A 12 1.39 -10.08 -0.17
C ILE A 12 0.28 -11.10 -0.42
N GLU A 13 0.07 -11.50 -1.67
CA GLU A 13 -0.86 -12.58 -2.02
C GLU A 13 -0.47 -13.91 -1.33
N GLY A 14 0.83 -14.23 -1.28
CA GLY A 14 1.34 -15.34 -0.49
C GLY A 14 1.04 -15.23 1.01
N GLN A 15 1.16 -14.03 1.59
CA GLN A 15 0.79 -13.77 2.99
C GLN A 15 -0.71 -13.99 3.24
N ILE A 16 -1.57 -13.50 2.33
CA ILE A 16 -3.02 -13.69 2.41
C ILE A 16 -3.38 -15.18 2.37
N ARG A 17 -2.76 -15.96 1.47
CA ARG A 17 -2.92 -17.41 1.45
C ARG A 17 -2.46 -18.06 2.76
N GLY A 18 -1.34 -17.59 3.32
CA GLY A 18 -0.83 -18.05 4.61
C GLY A 18 -1.83 -17.81 5.75
N ILE A 19 -2.40 -16.60 5.84
CA ILE A 19 -3.42 -16.24 6.83
C ILE A 19 -4.63 -17.17 6.72
N LYS A 20 -5.13 -17.40 5.50
CA LYS A 20 -6.24 -18.34 5.26
C LYS A 20 -5.92 -19.73 5.81
N GLY A 21 -4.72 -20.24 5.54
CA GLY A 21 -4.28 -21.55 6.04
C GLY A 21 -4.12 -21.60 7.57
N LEU A 22 -3.78 -20.49 8.24
CA LEU A 22 -3.74 -20.44 9.71
C LEU A 22 -5.14 -20.52 10.31
N ILE A 23 -6.12 -19.84 9.70
CA ILE A 23 -7.53 -19.88 10.12
C ILE A 23 -8.11 -21.29 9.92
N GLU A 24 -7.86 -21.91 8.77
CA GLU A 24 -8.33 -23.28 8.48
C GLU A 24 -7.75 -24.33 9.45
N LYS A 25 -6.58 -24.05 10.05
CA LYS A 25 -5.93 -24.92 11.04
C LYS A 25 -6.33 -24.61 12.48
N ASP A 26 -7.26 -23.68 12.69
CA ASP A 26 -7.68 -23.20 14.01
C ASP A 26 -6.48 -22.74 14.87
N THR A 27 -5.53 -22.03 14.22
CA THR A 27 -4.33 -21.51 14.88
C THR A 27 -4.70 -20.42 15.88
N TYR A 28 -3.89 -20.26 16.93
CA TYR A 28 -4.07 -19.24 17.96
C TYR A 28 -4.29 -17.84 17.36
N CYS A 29 -5.32 -17.15 17.84
CA CYS A 29 -5.81 -15.89 17.26
C CYS A 29 -4.72 -14.81 17.16
N ASP A 30 -3.85 -14.70 18.15
CA ASP A 30 -2.79 -13.67 18.16
C ASP A 30 -1.80 -13.87 17.00
N ASP A 31 -1.50 -15.11 16.61
CA ASP A 31 -0.63 -15.40 15.46
C ASP A 31 -1.28 -14.97 14.14
N VAL A 32 -2.58 -15.22 14.00
CA VAL A 32 -3.36 -14.77 12.84
C VAL A 32 -3.38 -13.24 12.77
N ILE A 33 -3.63 -12.56 13.89
CA ILE A 33 -3.65 -11.09 14.00
C ILE A 33 -2.27 -10.51 13.67
N ASN A 34 -1.19 -11.14 14.14
CA ASN A 34 0.18 -10.74 13.82
C ASN A 34 0.48 -10.84 12.32
N GLN A 35 0.04 -11.92 11.66
CA GLN A 35 0.20 -12.06 10.20
C GLN A 35 -0.65 -11.05 9.41
N ILE A 36 -1.87 -10.77 9.85
CA ILE A 36 -2.71 -9.70 9.27
C ILE A 36 -1.99 -8.35 9.38
N SER A 37 -1.44 -8.03 10.56
CA SER A 37 -0.72 -6.77 10.80
C SER A 37 0.53 -6.64 9.92
N ALA A 38 1.26 -7.74 9.73
CA ALA A 38 2.40 -7.80 8.81
C ALA A 38 1.98 -7.58 7.35
N THR A 39 0.86 -8.17 6.94
CA THR A 39 0.30 -8.02 5.59
C THR A 39 -0.18 -6.58 5.33
N GLN A 40 -0.84 -5.95 6.30
CA GLN A 40 -1.25 -4.55 6.23
C GLN A 40 -0.03 -3.62 6.11
N SER A 41 1.04 -3.91 6.86
CA SER A 41 2.30 -3.15 6.78
C SER A 41 2.96 -3.27 5.40
N ALA A 42 2.92 -4.46 4.78
CA ALA A 42 3.42 -4.69 3.44
C ALA A 42 2.60 -3.92 2.38
N LEU A 43 1.26 -3.91 2.50
CA LEU A 43 0.39 -3.10 1.65
C LEU A 43 0.68 -1.60 1.78
N ASN A 44 0.86 -1.11 3.02
CA ASN A 44 1.23 0.28 3.27
C ASN A 44 2.59 0.63 2.63
N SER A 45 3.55 -0.29 2.62
CA SER A 45 4.83 -0.10 1.91
C SER A 45 4.64 0.04 0.40
N VAL A 46 3.77 -0.77 -0.22
CA VAL A 46 3.45 -0.67 -1.65
C VAL A 46 2.79 0.67 -1.96
N ALA A 47 1.81 1.09 -1.15
CA ALA A 47 1.12 2.36 -1.32
C ALA A 47 2.07 3.57 -1.25
N LYS A 48 3.04 3.56 -0.31
CA LYS A 48 4.06 4.62 -0.20
C LYS A 48 4.93 4.72 -1.45
N ILE A 49 5.39 3.59 -2.00
CA ILE A 49 6.21 3.59 -3.23
C ILE A 49 5.40 4.12 -4.41
N LEU A 50 4.11 3.75 -4.51
CA LEU A 50 3.24 4.24 -5.57
C LEU A 50 3.01 5.75 -5.46
N LEU A 51 2.74 6.24 -4.25
CA LEU A 51 2.59 7.68 -3.98
C LEU A 51 3.87 8.44 -4.31
N GLU A 52 5.04 7.94 -3.92
CA GLU A 52 6.32 8.57 -4.25
C GLU A 52 6.50 8.75 -5.76
N GLY A 53 6.18 7.72 -6.54
CA GLY A 53 6.23 7.82 -8.00
C GLY A 53 5.22 8.82 -8.56
N HIS A 54 3.98 8.81 -8.05
CA HIS A 54 2.95 9.76 -8.46
C HIS A 54 3.36 11.22 -8.19
N LEU A 55 3.94 11.50 -7.02
CA LEU A 55 4.46 12.82 -6.67
C LEU A 55 5.59 13.25 -7.60
N LYS A 56 6.53 12.35 -7.90
CA LYS A 56 7.71 12.65 -8.74
C LYS A 56 7.42 12.76 -10.24
N SER A 57 6.27 12.26 -10.72
CA SER A 57 5.87 12.36 -12.12
C SER A 57 4.66 13.29 -12.29
N CYS A 58 3.45 12.77 -12.09
CA CYS A 58 2.21 13.43 -12.48
C CYS A 58 2.00 14.76 -11.74
N VAL A 59 2.35 14.81 -10.46
CA VAL A 59 2.15 16.01 -9.64
C VAL A 59 3.15 17.10 -10.01
N VAL A 60 4.43 16.75 -10.22
CA VAL A 60 5.45 17.71 -10.68
C VAL A 60 5.08 18.27 -12.05
N GLU A 61 4.62 17.43 -12.98
CA GLU A 61 4.18 17.86 -14.32
C GLU A 61 3.03 18.86 -14.24
N ARG A 62 1.96 18.56 -13.50
CA ARG A 62 0.80 19.48 -13.34
C ARG A 62 1.18 20.82 -12.70
N ILE A 63 2.05 20.79 -11.67
CA ILE A 63 2.55 22.03 -11.05
C ILE A 63 3.33 22.89 -12.05
N GLN A 64 4.14 22.27 -12.90
CA GLN A 64 4.90 22.97 -13.95
C GLN A 64 3.98 23.60 -15.01
N GLU A 65 2.82 23.00 -15.25
CA GLU A 65 1.76 23.52 -16.13
C GLU A 65 0.90 24.61 -15.46
N GLY A 66 1.16 24.93 -14.19
CA GLY A 66 0.43 25.94 -13.42
C GLY A 66 -0.87 25.43 -12.77
N ASP A 67 -1.09 24.11 -12.80
CA ASP A 67 -2.24 23.47 -12.17
C ASP A 67 -1.90 23.05 -10.73
N PHE A 68 -2.32 23.89 -9.78
CA PHE A 68 -2.13 23.66 -8.36
C PHE A 68 -3.28 22.91 -7.68
N GLU A 69 -4.40 22.65 -8.38
CA GLU A 69 -5.53 21.87 -7.82
C GLU A 69 -5.10 20.42 -7.50
N VAL A 70 -4.06 19.93 -8.18
CA VAL A 70 -3.42 18.64 -7.89
C VAL A 70 -2.97 18.48 -6.44
N LEU A 71 -2.66 19.58 -5.74
CA LEU A 71 -2.25 19.54 -4.33
C LEU A 71 -3.40 19.09 -3.41
N ASP A 72 -4.64 19.49 -3.72
CA ASP A 72 -5.82 19.06 -2.96
C ASP A 72 -6.09 17.56 -3.16
N GLU A 73 -5.91 17.06 -4.39
CA GLU A 73 -6.01 15.62 -4.69
C GLU A 73 -4.97 14.79 -3.91
N VAL A 74 -3.74 15.29 -3.84
CA VAL A 74 -2.65 14.68 -3.06
C VAL A 74 -2.98 14.67 -1.57
N LEU A 75 -3.50 15.77 -1.03
CA LEU A 75 -3.91 15.85 0.38
C LEU A 75 -4.97 14.80 0.72
N VAL A 76 -5.99 14.63 -0.12
CA VAL A 76 -7.02 13.59 0.05
C VAL A 76 -6.40 12.19 0.04
N THR A 77 -5.43 11.95 -0.86
CA THR A 77 -4.75 10.65 -0.96
C THR A 77 -3.91 10.35 0.28
N ILE A 78 -3.15 11.33 0.77
CA ILE A 78 -2.34 11.21 1.99
C ILE A 78 -3.23 10.93 3.20
N GLN A 79 -4.35 11.65 3.34
CA GLN A 79 -5.29 11.43 4.43
C GLN A 79 -5.81 9.98 4.47
N LYS A 80 -6.10 9.37 3.32
CA LYS A 80 -6.51 7.96 3.23
C LYS A 80 -5.42 7.00 3.72
N LEU A 81 -4.15 7.30 3.44
CA LEU A 81 -3.01 6.47 3.87
C LEU A 81 -2.63 6.65 5.34
N MET A 82 -3.00 7.79 5.95
CA MET A 82 -2.72 8.08 7.36
C MET A 82 -3.79 7.57 8.32
N LYS A 83 -5.01 7.28 7.82
CA LYS A 83 -6.06 6.67 8.64
C LYS A 83 -5.58 5.28 9.10
N LYS A 84 -5.34 5.16 10.40
CA LYS A 84 -5.14 3.88 11.09
C LYS A 84 -6.47 3.15 11.20
#